data_AF-A0A5R9F9G6-F1
#
_entry.id   AF-A0A5R9F9G6-F1
#
_cell.length_a   1.000
_cell.length_b   1.000
_cell.length_c   1.000
_cell.angle_alpha   90.00
_cell.angle_beta   90.00
_cell.angle_gamma   90.00
#
_symmetry.space_group_name_H-M   'P 1'
#
loop_
_entity.id
_entity.type
_entity.pdbx_description
1 polymer ?
#
loop_
_entity_poly.entity_id
_entity_poly.type
_entity_poly.pdbx_seq_one_letter_code
_entity_poly.pdbx_strand_id
1 'polypeptide(L)'
;MRILLSIVLIGGVVIGVIQFEGELTLNSITNELEEKDIPYEKTDANENSVFNMRLQFTRPDVLIISEEDQLYVYVLPANWSGKYAEKQFRRKTASMDLASFEIYSVKNILIIYQYDRNLDDFNPAIDGAVQELIYKND
;
A
#
# COMPACT_ATOMS: atom_id res chain seq x y z
N MET A 1 -5.62 -61.13 -4.10
CA MET A 1 -4.75 -61.10 -2.91
C MET A 1 -3.33 -60.88 -3.43
N ARG A 2 -2.61 -59.76 -3.28
CA ARG A 2 -2.74 -58.48 -2.55
C ARG A 2 -2.10 -57.42 -3.45
N ILE A 3 -2.77 -56.28 -3.63
CA ILE A 3 -2.27 -55.13 -4.39
C ILE A 3 -1.19 -54.46 -3.53
N LEU A 4 -0.04 -54.13 -4.14
CA LEU A 4 1.06 -53.40 -3.51
C LEU A 4 0.58 -52.02 -3.06
N LEU A 5 0.56 -51.78 -1.76
CA LEU A 5 0.34 -50.46 -1.15
C LEU A 5 1.62 -49.63 -1.32
N SER A 6 1.66 -48.81 -2.37
CA SER A 6 2.64 -47.72 -2.49
C SER A 6 2.10 -46.52 -1.71
N ILE A 7 2.52 -46.37 -0.45
CA ILE A 7 2.29 -45.15 0.33
C ILE A 7 3.32 -44.12 -0.15
N VAL A 8 2.92 -43.26 -1.10
CA VAL A 8 3.67 -42.05 -1.41
C VAL A 8 3.17 -40.97 -0.46
N LEU A 9 3.90 -40.78 0.63
CA LEU A 9 3.67 -39.72 1.60
C LEU A 9 4.17 -38.42 0.97
N ILE A 10 3.31 -37.74 0.20
CA ILE A 10 3.58 -36.37 -0.26
C ILE A 10 3.42 -35.49 0.98
N GLY A 11 4.52 -35.31 1.70
CA GLY A 11 4.68 -34.28 2.71
C GLY A 11 4.66 -32.91 2.02
N GLY A 12 3.47 -32.45 1.64
CA GLY A 12 3.24 -31.05 1.31
C GLY A 12 3.45 -30.26 2.58
N VAL A 13 4.64 -29.67 2.74
CA VAL A 13 4.84 -28.55 3.65
C VAL A 13 4.01 -27.42 3.06
N VAL A 14 2.76 -27.31 3.50
CA VAL A 14 1.99 -26.09 3.34
C VAL A 14 2.77 -25.05 4.13
N ILE A 15 3.61 -24.30 3.43
CA ILE A 15 4.15 -23.05 3.94
C ILE A 15 2.92 -22.15 4.07
N GLY A 16 2.24 -22.27 5.21
CA GLY A 16 1.21 -21.33 5.61
C GLY A 16 1.89 -19.99 5.68
N VAL A 17 1.63 -19.13 4.69
CA VAL A 17 1.79 -17.70 4.85
C VAL A 17 1.00 -17.38 6.12
N ILE A 18 1.71 -16.97 7.16
CA ILE A 18 1.07 -16.46 8.37
C ILE A 18 0.45 -15.12 7.94
N GLN A 19 -0.76 -15.16 7.41
CA GLN A 19 -1.60 -13.98 7.27
C GLN A 19 -2.17 -13.73 8.67
N PHE A 20 -1.62 -12.73 9.36
CA PHE A 20 -2.23 -12.22 10.58
C PHE A 20 -3.63 -11.70 10.22
N GLU A 21 -4.66 -12.28 10.84
CA GLU A 21 -6.04 -11.81 10.64
C GLU A 21 -6.11 -10.30 10.94
N GLY A 22 -6.51 -9.52 9.93
CA GLY A 22 -6.73 -8.08 10.06
C GLY A 22 -5.62 -7.17 9.56
N GLU A 23 -4.48 -7.70 9.08
CA GLU A 23 -3.45 -6.90 8.39
C GLU A 23 -3.89 -6.53 6.96
N LEU A 24 -3.75 -5.25 6.63
CA LEU A 24 -4.00 -4.75 5.28
C LEU A 24 -2.79 -5.05 4.39
N THR A 25 -3.07 -5.27 3.10
CA THR A 25 -2.05 -5.55 2.09
C THR A 25 -2.15 -4.56 0.95
N LEU A 26 -1.20 -4.59 0.01
CA LEU A 26 -1.32 -3.81 -1.22
C LEU A 26 -2.61 -4.16 -1.98
N ASN A 27 -3.02 -5.43 -1.96
CA ASN A 27 -4.26 -5.85 -2.60
C ASN A 27 -5.50 -5.18 -1.99
N SER A 28 -5.43 -4.80 -0.71
CA SER A 28 -6.54 -4.11 -0.06
C SER A 28 -6.83 -2.75 -0.71
N ILE A 29 -5.81 -2.01 -1.15
CA ILE A 29 -6.02 -0.74 -1.87
C ILE A 29 -6.31 -0.97 -3.36
N THR A 30 -5.61 -1.89 -4.02
CA THR A 30 -5.86 -2.12 -5.46
C THR A 30 -7.27 -2.64 -5.72
N ASN A 31 -7.81 -3.49 -4.84
CA ASN A 31 -9.21 -3.93 -4.95
C ASN A 31 -10.20 -2.75 -4.86
N GLU A 32 -9.96 -1.77 -3.98
CA GLU A 32 -10.84 -0.59 -3.85
C GLU A 32 -10.74 0.33 -5.07
N LEU A 33 -9.58 0.39 -5.73
CA LEU A 33 -9.41 1.09 -7.00
C LEU A 33 -10.16 0.35 -8.13
N GLU A 34 -10.03 -0.98 -8.21
CA GLU A 34 -10.70 -1.81 -9.21
C GLU A 34 -12.22 -1.78 -9.08
N GLU A 35 -12.75 -1.85 -7.85
CA GLU A 35 -14.20 -1.77 -7.58
C GLU A 35 -14.81 -0.42 -8.03
N LYS A 36 -13.97 0.62 -8.16
CA LYS A 36 -14.36 1.97 -8.59
C LYS A 36 -13.96 2.28 -10.03
N ASP A 37 -13.53 1.27 -10.80
CA ASP A 37 -13.06 1.42 -12.19
C ASP A 37 -11.93 2.46 -12.33
N ILE A 38 -11.08 2.61 -11.30
CA ILE A 38 -9.93 3.52 -11.33
C ILE A 38 -8.72 2.77 -11.92
N PRO A 39 -8.23 3.16 -13.11
CA PRO A 39 -7.09 2.49 -13.71
C PRO A 39 -5.82 2.76 -12.89
N TYR A 40 -4.95 1.76 -12.80
CA TYR A 40 -3.65 1.93 -12.18
C TYR A 40 -2.59 1.06 -12.86
N GLU A 41 -1.35 1.54 -12.87
CA GLU A 41 -0.18 0.78 -13.24
C GLU A 41 0.74 0.63 -12.02
N LYS A 42 1.11 -0.61 -11.69
CA LYS A 42 2.14 -0.84 -10.68
C LYS A 42 3.51 -0.64 -11.30
N THR A 43 4.34 0.19 -10.66
CA THR A 43 5.70 0.47 -11.12
C THR A 43 6.72 0.31 -10.00
N ASP A 44 7.99 0.21 -10.40
CA ASP A 44 9.10 0.34 -9.46
C ASP A 44 9.23 1.78 -9.01
N ALA A 45 9.43 1.94 -7.70
CA ALA A 45 9.50 3.26 -7.12
C ALA A 45 10.73 4.03 -7.60
N ASN A 46 10.55 5.26 -8.10
CA ASN A 46 11.65 6.13 -8.51
C ASN A 46 12.55 6.43 -7.29
N GLU A 47 13.80 5.94 -7.31
CA GLU A 47 14.72 6.08 -6.17
C GLU A 47 15.06 7.53 -5.81
N ASN A 48 14.85 8.47 -6.74
CA ASN A 48 15.08 9.89 -6.51
C ASN A 48 13.86 10.62 -5.94
N SER A 49 12.68 9.97 -5.88
CA SER A 49 11.49 10.57 -5.29
C SER A 49 11.61 10.59 -3.76
N VAL A 50 11.33 11.74 -3.15
CA VAL A 50 11.28 11.87 -1.69
C VAL A 50 10.20 10.94 -1.10
N PHE A 51 9.14 10.68 -1.85
CA PHE A 51 8.06 9.78 -1.47
C PHE A 51 8.45 8.30 -1.53
N ASN A 52 9.59 7.94 -2.14
CA ASN A 52 10.16 6.58 -2.13
C ASN A 52 11.14 6.34 -0.96
N MET A 53 11.12 7.20 0.06
CA MET A 53 12.01 7.03 1.20
C MET A 53 11.66 5.79 2.01
N ARG A 54 12.67 5.24 2.70
CA ARG A 54 12.47 4.12 3.62
C ARG A 54 11.85 4.60 4.95
N LEU A 55 10.70 4.03 5.31
CA LEU A 55 9.97 4.25 6.56
C LEU A 55 9.82 2.90 7.28
N GLN A 56 10.21 2.83 8.55
CA GLN A 56 10.29 1.56 9.30
C GLN A 56 10.94 0.39 8.52
N PHE A 57 12.04 0.65 7.82
CA PHE A 57 12.74 -0.33 6.97
C PHE A 57 12.00 -0.78 5.69
N THR A 58 10.79 -0.28 5.45
CA THR A 58 9.95 -0.57 4.27
C THR A 58 10.07 0.54 3.21
N ARG A 59 10.11 0.16 1.93
CA ARG A 59 9.89 1.06 0.78
C ARG A 59 8.45 0.91 0.30
N PRO A 60 7.84 1.97 -0.28
CA PRO A 60 6.49 1.87 -0.80
C PRO A 60 6.44 1.08 -2.10
N ASP A 61 5.32 0.42 -2.34
CA ASP A 61 4.86 0.11 -3.70
C ASP A 61 4.30 1.39 -4.34
N VAL A 62 4.52 1.57 -5.64
CA VAL A 62 4.02 2.76 -6.36
C VAL A 62 2.94 2.34 -7.36
N LEU A 63 1.78 2.99 -7.25
CA LEU A 63 0.69 2.88 -8.20
C LEU A 63 0.56 4.21 -8.94
N ILE A 64 0.77 4.19 -10.25
CA ILE A 64 0.54 5.32 -11.14
C ILE A 64 -0.93 5.28 -11.55
N ILE A 65 -1.69 6.32 -11.22
CA ILE A 65 -3.11 6.44 -11.62
C ILE A 65 -3.20 7.29 -12.90
N SER A 66 -2.40 8.35 -12.97
CA SER A 66 -2.22 9.22 -14.14
C SER A 66 -0.77 9.72 -14.18
N GLU A 67 -0.40 10.54 -15.18
CA GLU A 67 0.95 11.14 -15.21
C GLU A 67 1.24 12.01 -13.97
N GLU A 68 0.20 12.53 -13.34
CA GLU A 68 0.27 13.50 -12.24
C GLU A 68 -0.18 12.90 -10.89
N ASP A 69 -0.95 11.81 -10.91
CA ASP A 69 -1.47 11.13 -9.73
C ASP A 69 -0.72 9.83 -9.43
N GLN A 70 -0.10 9.78 -8.24
CA GLN A 70 0.65 8.62 -7.78
C GLN A 70 0.31 8.27 -6.34
N LEU A 71 0.11 6.98 -6.08
CA LEU A 71 -0.04 6.45 -4.73
C LEU A 71 1.24 5.72 -4.32
N TYR A 72 1.85 6.18 -3.23
CA TYR A 72 2.95 5.51 -2.56
C TYR A 72 2.40 4.73 -1.38
N VAL A 73 2.31 3.41 -1.51
CA VAL A 73 1.66 2.52 -0.56
C VAL A 73 2.70 1.77 0.24
N TYR A 74 2.81 2.09 1.53
CA TYR A 74 3.64 1.38 2.48
C TYR A 74 2.82 0.32 3.19
N VAL A 75 3.14 -0.95 2.97
CA VAL A 75 2.64 -2.07 3.78
C VAL A 75 3.66 -2.40 4.87
N LEU A 76 3.37 -2.03 6.11
CA LEU A 76 4.29 -2.08 7.23
C LEU A 76 4.09 -3.38 8.03
N PRO A 77 5.10 -3.81 8.81
CA PRO A 77 5.07 -5.13 9.45
C PRO A 77 4.17 -5.22 10.70
N ALA A 78 3.52 -4.13 11.13
CA ALA A 78 2.66 -4.17 12.31
C ALA A 78 1.47 -3.22 12.22
N ASN A 79 0.34 -3.59 12.82
CA ASN A 79 -0.93 -2.85 12.77
C ASN A 79 -0.91 -1.45 13.42
N TRP A 80 0.09 -1.07 14.20
CA TRP A 80 0.21 0.31 14.70
C TRP A 80 1.19 1.14 13.87
N SER A 81 1.88 0.51 12.93
CA SER A 81 3.01 1.10 12.22
C SER A 81 2.60 2.19 11.24
N GLY A 82 1.37 2.18 10.69
CA GLY A 82 0.88 3.19 9.76
C GLY A 82 1.00 4.60 10.32
N LYS A 83 0.40 4.83 11.50
CA LYS A 83 0.46 6.13 12.20
C LYS A 83 1.89 6.53 12.60
N TYR A 84 2.71 5.56 12.98
CA TYR A 84 4.11 5.84 13.29
C TYR A 84 4.91 6.22 12.04
N ALA A 85 4.68 5.55 10.91
CA ALA A 85 5.30 5.87 9.62
C ALA A 85 4.87 7.24 9.11
N GLU A 86 3.58 7.60 9.26
CA GLU A 86 3.08 8.96 9.00
C GLU A 86 3.91 9.99 9.78
N LYS A 87 4.05 9.81 11.09
CA LYS A 87 4.83 10.72 11.94
C LYS A 87 6.30 10.77 11.52
N GLN A 88 6.88 9.64 11.13
CA GLN A 88 8.26 9.60 10.61
C GLN A 88 8.39 10.37 9.31
N PHE A 89 7.47 10.18 8.35
CA PHE A 89 7.45 10.89 7.08
C PHE A 89 7.37 12.40 7.32
N ARG A 90 6.33 12.87 8.02
CA ARG A 90 6.12 14.30 8.32
C ARG A 90 7.33 14.94 8.98
N ARG A 91 8.00 14.23 9.91
CA ARG A 91 9.21 14.73 10.56
C ARG A 91 10.40 14.83 9.60
N LYS A 92 10.58 13.84 8.72
CA LYS A 92 11.70 13.81 7.76
C LYS A 92 11.52 14.84 6.65
N THR A 93 10.28 15.18 6.30
CA THR A 93 9.94 16.09 5.22
C THR A 93 9.56 17.50 5.67
N ALA A 94 9.54 17.78 6.98
CA ALA A 94 9.08 19.06 7.54
C ALA A 94 9.77 20.31 6.98
N SER A 95 11.02 20.18 6.53
CA SER A 95 11.80 21.29 5.98
C SER A 95 11.95 21.23 4.46
N MET A 96 11.28 20.29 3.80
CA MET A 96 11.39 20.07 2.36
C MET A 96 10.26 20.81 1.64
N ASP A 97 10.60 21.37 0.48
CA ASP A 97 9.60 21.83 -0.49
C ASP A 97 9.16 20.61 -1.31
N LEU A 98 7.92 20.18 -1.11
CA LEU A 98 7.38 18.96 -1.71
C LEU A 98 6.24 19.31 -2.67
N ALA A 99 6.08 18.45 -3.68
CA ALA A 99 4.84 18.40 -4.47
C ALA A 99 3.62 18.25 -3.55
N SER A 100 2.44 18.52 -4.07
CA SER A 100 1.19 18.37 -3.32
C SER A 100 0.99 16.91 -2.96
N PHE A 101 0.56 16.66 -1.72
CA PHE A 101 0.23 15.32 -1.30
C PHE A 101 -0.82 15.32 -0.19
N GLU A 102 -1.57 14.23 -0.13
CA GLU A 102 -2.37 13.83 1.03
C GLU A 102 -1.77 12.58 1.68
N ILE A 103 -1.96 12.44 2.99
CA ILE A 103 -1.48 11.30 3.76
C ILE A 103 -2.65 10.60 4.43
N TYR A 104 -2.72 9.30 4.20
CA TYR A 104 -3.69 8.41 4.79
C TYR A 104 -2.96 7.30 5.54
N SER A 105 -3.43 6.95 6.73
CA SER A 105 -2.84 5.86 7.49
C SER A 105 -3.89 5.13 8.28
N VAL A 106 -3.92 3.81 8.14
CA VAL A 106 -4.83 2.91 8.84
C VAL A 106 -4.10 1.60 9.10
N LYS A 107 -4.20 1.10 10.33
CA LYS A 107 -3.48 -0.10 10.78
C LYS A 107 -1.99 -0.10 10.38
N ASN A 108 -1.58 -1.09 9.58
CA ASN A 108 -0.24 -1.30 9.08
C ASN A 108 0.03 -0.61 7.74
N ILE A 109 -0.89 0.18 7.19
CA ILE A 109 -0.71 0.89 5.91
C ILE A 109 -0.50 2.39 6.13
N LEU A 110 0.42 2.95 5.34
CA LEU A 110 0.53 4.39 5.06
C LEU A 110 0.42 4.57 3.55
N ILE A 111 -0.49 5.43 3.09
CA ILE A 111 -0.63 5.83 1.70
C ILE A 111 -0.30 7.31 1.61
N ILE A 112 0.61 7.66 0.70
CA ILE A 112 0.88 9.04 0.33
C ILE A 112 0.35 9.21 -1.09
N TYR A 113 -0.69 10.02 -1.24
CA TYR A 113 -1.25 10.37 -2.54
C TYR A 113 -0.59 11.67 -3.01
N GLN A 114 0.26 11.59 -4.02
CA GLN A 114 0.86 12.75 -4.68
C GLN A 114 0.00 13.18 -5.87
N TYR A 115 -0.23 14.49 -6.03
CA TYR A 115 -1.01 15.10 -7.11
C TYR A 115 -0.43 16.47 -7.52
N ASP A 116 -0.79 17.01 -8.69
CA ASP A 116 -0.40 18.37 -9.09
C ASP A 116 -1.34 19.43 -8.46
N ARG A 117 -0.76 20.48 -7.86
CA ARG A 117 -1.50 21.62 -7.28
C ARG A 117 -1.94 22.64 -8.31
N ASN A 118 -1.28 22.72 -9.47
CA ASN A 118 -1.54 23.76 -10.46
C ASN A 118 -2.87 23.56 -11.21
N LEU A 119 -3.42 22.35 -11.13
CA LEU A 119 -4.61 21.96 -11.90
C LEU A 119 -5.86 21.76 -11.03
N ASP A 120 -5.79 21.97 -9.71
CA ASP A 120 -6.85 21.55 -8.76
C ASP A 120 -7.25 20.07 -8.95
N ASP A 121 -6.33 19.24 -9.45
CA ASP A 121 -6.53 17.83 -9.82
C ASP A 121 -6.50 16.88 -8.62
N PHE A 122 -6.92 17.36 -7.45
CA PHE A 122 -7.31 16.45 -6.39
C PHE A 122 -8.47 15.61 -6.90
N ASN A 123 -8.21 14.34 -7.17
CA ASN A 123 -9.22 13.45 -7.73
C ASN A 123 -10.09 12.89 -6.59
N PRO A 124 -11.36 13.32 -6.45
CA PRO A 124 -12.22 12.88 -5.36
C PRO A 124 -12.58 11.40 -5.46
N ALA A 125 -12.45 10.78 -6.63
CA ALA A 125 -12.65 9.34 -6.78
C ALA A 125 -11.49 8.54 -6.15
N ILE A 126 -10.25 9.00 -6.34
CA ILE A 126 -9.05 8.40 -5.73
C ILE A 126 -9.10 8.59 -4.22
N ASP A 127 -9.36 9.81 -3.75
CA ASP A 127 -9.53 10.07 -2.32
C ASP A 127 -10.67 9.22 -1.72
N GLY A 128 -11.82 9.16 -2.40
CA GLY A 128 -12.94 8.33 -1.98
C GLY A 128 -12.58 6.85 -1.85
N ALA A 129 -11.80 6.30 -2.78
CA ALA A 129 -11.30 4.92 -2.71
C ALA A 129 -10.41 4.69 -1.49
N VAL A 130 -9.46 5.61 -1.25
CA VAL A 130 -8.53 5.51 -0.14
C VAL A 130 -9.25 5.70 1.21
N GLN A 131 -10.18 6.64 1.29
CA GLN A 131 -10.98 6.90 2.50
C GLN A 131 -11.93 5.74 2.81
N GLU A 132 -12.52 5.11 1.80
CA GLU A 132 -13.39 3.95 2.00
C GLU A 132 -12.59 2.76 2.58
N LEU A 133 -11.37 2.53 2.07
CA LEU A 133 -10.45 1.55 2.66
C LEU A 133 -10.19 1.83 4.14
N ILE A 134 -9.93 3.10 4.49
CA ILE A 134 -9.69 3.53 5.88
C ILE A 134 -10.92 3.26 6.73
N TYR A 135 -12.09 3.74 6.29
CA TYR A 135 -13.34 3.62 7.04
C TYR A 135 -13.74 2.17 7.31
N LYS A 136 -13.53 1.27 6.34
CA LYS A 136 -13.77 -0.18 6.51
C LYS A 136 -12.85 -0.83 7.56
N ASN A 137 -11.78 -0.14 7.98
CA ASN A 137 -10.68 -0.71 8.77
C ASN A 137 -10.27 0.10 10.01
N ASP A 138 -11.00 1.16 10.34
CA ASP A 138 -10.87 1.90 11.61
C ASP A 138 -11.70 1.23 12.71
#